data_AF-A0A3Y4YLE6-F1
#
_entry.id   AF-A0A3Y4YLE6-F1
#
_cell.length_a   1.000
_cell.length_b   1.000
_cell.length_c   1.000
_cell.angle_alpha   90.00
_cell.angle_beta   90.00
_cell.angle_gamma   90.00
#
_symmetry.space_group_name_H-M   'P 1'
#
loop_
_entity.id
_entity.type
_entity.pdbx_description
1 polymer ?
#
loop_
_entity_poly.entity_id
_entity_poly.type
_entity_poly.pdbx_seq_one_letter_code
_entity_poly.pdbx_strand_id
1 'polypeptide(L)'
;MSKNKINEQTEKLKNLVGSARLQTSTQIAAKNDAAQGSDEISNEDKGSEKQRQITERPEPVRTKAKNLKAIPVTYFEAHDELKATCKTSLDFSSYIIEAIREKLERDGAIGS
;
A
#
# COMPACT_ATOMS: atom_id res chain seq x y z
N MET A 1 -49.30 -19.41 -17.61
CA MET A 1 -47.83 -19.19 -17.59
C MET A 1 -47.23 -20.07 -16.51
N SER A 2 -46.37 -21.01 -16.89
CA SER A 2 -45.91 -22.12 -16.04
C SER A 2 -44.90 -21.67 -14.98
N LYS A 3 -45.27 -21.76 -13.68
CA LYS A 3 -44.44 -21.37 -12.53
C LYS A 3 -43.20 -22.27 -12.34
N ASN A 4 -43.14 -23.39 -13.05
CA ASN A 4 -42.06 -24.38 -12.91
C ASN A 4 -40.74 -23.90 -13.53
N LYS A 5 -40.80 -23.02 -14.55
CA LYS A 5 -39.61 -22.56 -15.28
C LYS A 5 -38.75 -21.58 -14.48
N ILE A 6 -39.36 -20.86 -13.54
CA ILE A 6 -38.67 -19.89 -12.68
C ILE A 6 -37.83 -20.62 -11.63
N ASN A 7 -38.36 -21.71 -11.04
CA ASN A 7 -37.66 -22.47 -10.02
C ASN A 7 -36.40 -23.17 -10.58
N GLU A 8 -36.46 -23.68 -11.81
CA GLU A 8 -35.29 -24.25 -12.50
C GLU A 8 -34.20 -23.21 -12.76
N GLN A 9 -34.57 -21.97 -13.08
CA GLN A 9 -33.62 -20.88 -13.26
C GLN A 9 -32.97 -20.46 -11.93
N THR A 10 -33.73 -20.47 -10.84
CA THR A 10 -33.21 -20.17 -9.50
C THR A 10 -32.18 -21.19 -9.03
N GLU A 11 -32.42 -22.49 -9.26
CA GLU A 11 -31.47 -23.54 -8.87
C GLU A 11 -30.18 -23.50 -9.70
N LYS A 12 -30.27 -23.19 -11.00
CA LYS A 12 -29.07 -22.98 -11.85
C LYS A 12 -28.21 -21.80 -11.36
N LEU A 13 -28.82 -20.73 -10.89
CA LEU A 13 -28.10 -19.55 -10.38
C LEU A 13 -27.40 -19.83 -9.04
N LYS A 14 -28.01 -20.61 -8.14
CA LYS A 14 -27.38 -20.98 -6.85
C LYS A 14 -26.06 -21.72 -7.04
N ASN A 15 -25.99 -22.62 -8.02
CA ASN A 15 -24.77 -23.40 -8.30
C ASN A 15 -23.66 -22.57 -8.95
N LEU A 16 -23.99 -21.44 -9.59
CA LEU A 16 -23.02 -20.56 -10.25
C LEU A 16 -22.29 -19.64 -9.26
N VAL A 17 -22.97 -19.21 -8.19
CA VAL A 17 -22.42 -18.28 -7.19
C VAL A 17 -21.42 -18.97 -6.24
N GLY A 18 -21.44 -20.30 -6.15
CA GLY A 18 -20.53 -21.09 -5.29
C GLY A 18 -19.11 -21.31 -5.86
N SER A 19 -18.93 -21.21 -7.18
CA SER A 19 -17.67 -21.61 -7.84
C SER A 19 -16.63 -20.49 -7.98
N ALA A 20 -16.95 -19.26 -7.56
CA ALA A 20 -16.07 -18.10 -7.72
C ALA A 20 -15.30 -17.72 -6.44
N ARG A 21 -14.94 -18.69 -5.59
CA ARG A 21 -14.04 -18.43 -4.45
C ARG A 21 -12.60 -18.59 -4.91
N LEU A 22 -12.02 -17.49 -5.42
CA LEU A 22 -10.60 -17.35 -5.67
C LEU A 22 -9.79 -17.75 -4.43
N GLN A 23 -8.95 -18.78 -4.56
CA GLN A 23 -8.00 -19.18 -3.53
C GLN A 23 -6.86 -18.14 -3.49
N THR A 24 -6.99 -17.09 -2.69
CA THR A 24 -5.81 -16.32 -2.27
C THR A 24 -5.10 -17.13 -1.19
N SER A 25 -4.18 -17.99 -1.63
CA SER A 25 -3.29 -18.74 -0.75
C SER A 25 -2.49 -17.76 0.11
N THR A 26 -2.74 -17.81 1.41
CA THR A 26 -1.80 -17.33 2.42
C THR A 26 -1.79 -18.40 3.50
N GLN A 27 -0.68 -19.14 3.59
CA GLN A 27 -0.11 -19.46 4.89
C GLN A 27 1.34 -19.92 4.81
N ILE A 28 2.07 -19.32 5.73
CA ILE A 28 3.46 -19.44 6.11
C ILE A 28 3.58 -20.70 6.99
N ALA A 29 4.69 -21.45 6.87
CA ALA A 29 5.53 -21.96 7.98
C ALA A 29 6.07 -23.39 7.79
N ALA A 30 7.41 -23.43 7.78
CA ALA A 30 8.32 -24.41 8.38
C ALA A 30 8.34 -25.88 7.91
N LYS A 31 9.51 -26.28 7.38
CA LYS A 31 10.35 -27.38 7.91
C LYS A 31 11.75 -27.35 7.27
N ASN A 32 12.78 -27.37 8.12
CA ASN A 32 14.18 -27.58 7.75
C ASN A 32 14.39 -29.06 7.39
N ASP A 33 15.25 -29.35 6.41
CA ASP A 33 16.42 -30.25 6.57
C ASP A 33 17.13 -30.47 5.21
N ALA A 34 18.46 -30.30 5.26
CA ALA A 34 19.55 -30.87 4.46
C ALA A 34 19.30 -31.35 3.00
N ALA A 35 20.07 -30.79 2.04
CA ALA A 35 21.16 -31.48 1.31
C ALA A 35 21.38 -30.97 -0.13
N GLN A 36 22.60 -30.47 -0.36
CA GLN A 36 23.50 -30.69 -1.52
C GLN A 36 23.08 -30.41 -2.98
N GLY A 37 23.94 -29.62 -3.64
CA GLY A 37 24.34 -29.73 -5.05
C GLY A 37 23.36 -29.11 -6.05
N SER A 38 23.75 -28.46 -7.14
CA SER A 38 25.04 -28.32 -7.83
C SER A 38 24.87 -27.24 -8.89
N ASP A 39 26.02 -26.72 -9.33
CA ASP A 39 26.25 -25.67 -10.34
C ASP A 39 25.64 -25.88 -11.75
N GLU A 40 25.76 -24.80 -12.53
CA GLU A 40 25.71 -24.67 -14.01
C GLU A 40 24.41 -24.16 -14.65
N ILE A 41 24.34 -22.87 -15.05
CA ILE A 41 24.78 -22.26 -16.33
C ILE A 41 23.83 -22.64 -17.49
N SER A 42 22.97 -21.74 -17.95
CA SER A 42 23.01 -21.02 -19.26
C SER A 42 21.56 -20.95 -19.80
N ASN A 43 21.07 -20.04 -20.65
CA ASN A 43 21.65 -19.20 -21.70
C ASN A 43 20.80 -17.93 -21.92
N GLU A 44 21.47 -17.00 -22.57
CA GLU A 44 21.08 -15.70 -23.12
C GLU A 44 19.79 -15.70 -23.97
N ASP A 45 19.16 -14.52 -24.14
CA ASP A 45 19.09 -13.82 -25.43
C ASP A 45 17.97 -12.74 -25.46
N LYS A 46 18.26 -11.71 -26.26
CA LYS A 46 17.43 -10.61 -26.78
C LYS A 46 17.17 -9.40 -25.90
N GLY A 47 18.07 -8.44 -26.11
CA GLY A 47 17.94 -7.07 -25.70
C GLY A 47 16.76 -6.32 -26.30
N SER A 48 16.48 -5.19 -25.67
CA SER A 48 15.79 -4.07 -26.28
C SER A 48 16.42 -2.83 -25.67
N GLU A 49 17.30 -2.18 -26.44
CA GLU A 49 17.76 -0.84 -26.13
C GLU A 49 16.55 0.10 -26.14
N LYS A 50 16.06 0.45 -24.95
CA LYS A 50 15.19 1.59 -24.77
C LYS A 50 15.93 2.58 -23.89
N GLN A 51 16.26 3.70 -24.52
CA GLN A 51 16.91 4.89 -23.98
C GLN A 51 16.60 5.06 -22.49
N ARG A 52 17.64 4.94 -21.66
CA ARG A 52 17.57 5.26 -20.24
C ARG A 52 17.35 6.77 -20.13
N GLN A 53 16.09 7.17 -19.99
CA GLN A 53 15.79 8.43 -19.32
C GLN A 53 16.43 8.32 -17.94
N ILE A 54 17.47 9.11 -17.71
CA ILE A 54 18.02 9.35 -16.38
C ILE A 54 16.97 10.22 -15.70
N THR A 55 15.90 9.57 -15.24
CA THR A 55 15.09 10.12 -14.17
C THR A 55 16.05 10.17 -13.00
N GLU A 56 16.59 11.35 -12.70
CA GLU A 56 17.28 11.60 -11.44
C GLU A 56 16.31 11.16 -10.35
N ARG A 57 16.52 9.96 -9.84
CA ARG A 57 15.73 9.39 -8.77
C ARG A 57 16.09 10.27 -7.57
N PRO A 58 15.14 11.02 -7.00
CA PRO A 58 15.44 11.82 -5.83
C PRO A 58 16.01 10.87 -4.76
N GLU A 59 17.22 11.19 -4.29
CA GLU A 59 17.90 10.43 -3.25
C GLU A 59 16.94 10.31 -2.06
N PRO A 60 16.72 9.08 -1.54
CA PRO A 60 15.74 8.86 -0.50
C PRO A 60 16.14 9.64 0.75
N VAL A 61 15.22 10.48 1.23
CA VAL A 61 15.39 11.23 2.48
C VAL A 61 15.67 10.25 3.62
N ARG A 62 16.74 10.48 4.38
CA ARG A 62 17.09 9.66 5.56
C ARG A 62 16.05 9.89 6.66
N THR A 63 15.20 8.89 6.92
CA THR A 63 14.15 8.97 7.92
C THR A 63 14.40 8.05 9.12
N LYS A 64 13.77 8.37 10.25
CA LYS A 64 13.70 7.53 11.44
C LYS A 64 12.25 7.41 11.87
N ALA A 65 11.76 6.18 12.04
CA ALA A 65 10.41 5.94 12.54
C ALA A 65 10.31 6.27 14.03
N LYS A 66 9.21 6.91 14.44
CA LYS A 66 8.92 7.23 15.84
C LYS A 66 7.44 7.03 16.11
N ASN A 67 7.13 6.43 17.26
CA ASN A 67 5.78 6.41 17.81
C ASN A 67 5.61 7.64 18.72
N LEU A 68 4.59 8.44 18.44
CA LEU A 68 4.27 9.62 19.26
C LEU A 68 3.60 9.18 20.56
N LYS A 69 3.68 10.04 21.59
CA LYS A 69 2.84 9.90 22.78
C LYS A 69 1.38 10.11 22.40
N ALA A 70 0.46 9.75 23.30
CA ALA A 70 -0.96 9.99 23.11
C ALA A 70 -1.23 11.45 22.73
N ILE A 71 -2.00 11.64 21.66
CA ILE A 71 -2.36 12.94 21.12
C ILE A 71 -3.79 13.25 21.56
N PRO A 72 -4.09 14.50 22.01
CA PRO A 72 -5.45 14.90 22.34
C PRO A 72 -6.44 14.68 21.19
N VAL A 73 -7.62 14.15 21.50
CA VAL A 73 -8.69 13.90 20.50
C VAL A 73 -9.10 15.18 19.78
N THR A 74 -9.09 16.30 20.48
CA THR A 74 -9.39 17.63 19.92
C THR A 74 -8.50 17.99 18.72
N TYR A 75 -7.28 17.45 18.61
CA TYR A 75 -6.40 17.72 17.47
C TYR A 75 -6.75 16.87 16.25
N PHE A 76 -7.31 15.68 16.45
CA PHE A 76 -7.85 14.87 15.36
C PHE A 76 -9.12 15.52 14.80
N GLU A 77 -10.03 15.93 15.67
CA GLU A 77 -11.26 16.63 15.28
C GLU A 77 -10.96 17.90 14.50
N ALA A 78 -10.04 18.73 14.99
CA ALA A 78 -9.62 19.93 14.28
C ALA A 78 -8.99 19.61 12.90
N HIS A 79 -8.22 18.54 12.77
CA HIS A 79 -7.66 18.14 11.47
C HIS A 79 -8.74 17.65 10.50
N ASP A 80 -9.72 16.89 10.98
CA ASP A 80 -10.85 16.44 10.19
C ASP A 80 -11.70 17.63 9.69
N GLU A 81 -11.89 18.66 10.52
CA GLU A 81 -12.52 19.92 10.10
C GLU A 81 -11.70 20.66 9.03
N LEU A 82 -10.37 20.71 9.15
CA LEU A 82 -9.50 21.31 8.13
C LEU A 82 -9.60 20.55 6.80
N LYS A 83 -9.72 19.23 6.84
CA LYS A 83 -9.95 18.41 5.64
C LYS A 83 -11.33 18.65 5.04
N ALA A 84 -12.36 18.69 5.88
CA ALA A 84 -13.74 18.94 5.44
C ALA A 84 -13.91 20.33 4.81
N THR A 85 -13.18 21.32 5.33
CA THR A 85 -13.16 22.69 4.79
C THR A 85 -12.17 22.88 3.64
N CYS A 86 -11.57 21.80 3.12
CA CYS A 86 -10.58 21.81 2.04
C CYS A 86 -9.35 22.69 2.30
N LYS A 87 -9.04 23.00 3.57
CA LYS A 87 -7.84 23.76 3.95
C LYS A 87 -6.58 22.92 3.90
N THR A 88 -6.72 21.59 3.96
CA THR A 88 -5.63 20.64 3.76
C THR A 88 -6.14 19.37 3.10
N SER A 89 -5.33 18.79 2.23
CA SER A 89 -5.54 17.45 1.67
C SER A 89 -4.62 16.40 2.31
N LEU A 90 -3.73 16.80 3.21
CA LEU A 90 -2.77 15.93 3.86
C LEU A 90 -3.47 15.01 4.87
N ASP A 91 -2.98 13.77 4.96
CA ASP A 91 -3.32 12.90 6.08
C ASP A 91 -2.68 13.42 7.38
N PHE A 92 -3.15 12.91 8.52
CA PHE A 92 -2.73 13.46 9.82
C PHE A 92 -1.22 13.32 10.04
N SER A 93 -0.62 12.20 9.61
CA SER A 93 0.82 11.97 9.72
C SER A 93 1.64 12.97 8.89
N SER A 94 1.29 13.18 7.62
CA SER A 94 2.02 14.17 6.78
C SER A 94 1.78 15.60 7.28
N TYR A 95 0.58 15.89 7.77
CA TYR A 95 0.26 17.19 8.37
C TYR A 95 1.16 17.49 9.59
N ILE A 96 1.42 16.49 10.44
CA ILE A 96 2.35 16.63 11.57
C ILE A 96 3.79 16.88 11.08
N ILE A 97 4.24 16.20 10.04
CA ILE A 97 5.60 16.37 9.51
C ILE A 97 5.79 17.78 8.97
N GLU A 98 4.83 18.31 8.21
CA GLU A 98 4.86 19.70 7.71
C GLU A 98 4.84 20.71 8.85
N ALA A 99 4.01 20.50 9.88
CA ALA A 99 3.98 21.39 11.04
C ALA A 99 5.34 21.44 11.78
N ILE A 100 6.04 20.31 11.88
CA ILE A 100 7.40 20.25 12.45
C ILE A 100 8.39 21.00 11.55
N ARG A 101 8.35 20.76 10.24
CA ARG A 101 9.21 21.44 9.27
C ARG A 101 9.04 22.96 9.39
N GLU A 102 7.82 23.45 9.31
CA GLU A 102 7.48 24.87 9.39
C GLU A 102 7.96 25.49 10.72
N LYS A 103 7.80 24.76 11.84
CA LYS A 103 8.27 25.22 13.14
C LYS A 103 9.80 25.34 13.19
N LEU A 104 10.53 24.36 12.65
CA LEU A 104 11.99 24.39 12.60
C LEU A 104 12.53 25.46 11.66
N GLU A 105 11.86 25.72 10.53
CA GLU A 105 12.18 26.83 9.62
C GLU A 105 11.95 28.19 10.30
N ARG A 106 10.81 28.37 10.97
CA ARG A 106 10.50 29.59 11.74
C ARG A 106 11.49 29.85 12.88
N ASP A 107 11.99 28.78 13.50
CA ASP A 107 12.98 28.86 14.57
C ASP A 107 14.42 28.95 14.03
N GLY A 108 14.64 28.94 12.70
CA GLY A 108 15.94 29.07 12.05
C GLY A 108 16.85 27.84 12.18
N ALA A 109 16.30 26.68 12.55
CA ALA A 109 17.05 25.44 12.72
C ALA A 109 17.35 24.73 11.39
N ILE A 110 16.51 24.96 10.37
CA ILE A 110 16.66 24.45 9.00
C ILE A 110 16.20 25.54 8.01
N GLY A 111 16.58 25.42 6.73
CA GLY A 111 16.04 26.28 5.65
C GLY A 111 16.83 27.57 5.37
N SER A 112 18.17 27.52 5.47
CA SER A 112 19.09 28.58 5.01
C SER A 112 19.12 28.72 3.49
#